data_AF-A0A3D0R3N9-F1
#
_entry.id   AF-A0A3D0R3N9-F1
#
_cell.length_a   1.000
_cell.length_b   1.000
_cell.length_c   1.000
_cell.angle_alpha   90.00
_cell.angle_beta   90.00
_cell.angle_gamma   90.00
#
_symmetry.space_group_name_H-M   'P 1'
#
loop_
_entity.id
_entity.type
_entity.pdbx_description
1 polymer ?
#
loop_
_entity_poly.entity_id
_entity_poly.type
_entity_poly.pdbx_seq_one_letter_code
_entity_poly.pdbx_strand_id
1 'polypeptide(L)'
;PLWDEETDEAYLVHAWAKSRSGIKNRLTGHRMSPDGRELLDDGAILVDADRIPGWFTLEGPKLYRYDGYFWIFAPAGGVETGWQGAFRSREFSGPYEGRVVLAQGSTDVNGPHQGGWVRTAAGEDWFLHFQARGAYGRVVHLQPMRWTAGAGAGSGSAGSDSGGWPVIGDDGEPVSVHAKPAAPPGQPVEAPAASDDFPGGWYGKQWQWTAAPRPGWTAGHADYARPGEGPPTDGHAGDRHAGDGLRLSCVRTAYAHDLRALPNVLVQRLPAETFTVEVGVALHSDEPGAKAGLAVLGDAFSWIGLERDPYDAVRLVHRYAETVAEHERDAEHARPAPAGRARLRIDVTSGARCRFSADTGDGAGFQPSGRVFAATPWRWVGALFGLFATAPAGTGPAGTAVFTAFSATDRERSRRTASTPTAPTAPTAPTEKSRP
;
A
#
# COMPACT_ATOMS: atom_id res chain seq x y z
N PRO A 1 4.68 17.61 -13.40
CA PRO A 1 5.57 18.34 -14.33
C PRO A 1 5.43 17.71 -15.72
N LEU A 2 5.85 18.43 -16.76
CA LEU A 2 5.97 17.96 -18.14
C LEU A 2 7.28 18.53 -18.70
N TRP A 3 8.07 17.70 -19.35
CA TRP A 3 9.16 18.11 -20.22
C TRP A 3 8.63 17.98 -21.64
N ASP A 4 8.48 19.09 -22.35
CA ASP A 4 7.99 19.10 -23.71
C ASP A 4 9.16 18.92 -24.67
N GLU A 5 9.29 17.72 -25.22
CA GLU A 5 10.37 17.36 -26.15
C GLU A 5 10.29 18.15 -27.47
N GLU A 6 9.14 18.71 -27.83
CA GLU A 6 8.98 19.51 -29.05
C GLU A 6 9.59 20.91 -28.90
N THR A 7 9.51 21.50 -27.71
CA THR A 7 9.93 22.87 -27.45
C THR A 7 11.18 23.00 -26.57
N ASP A 8 11.61 21.90 -25.95
CA ASP A 8 12.67 21.85 -24.91
C ASP A 8 12.33 22.69 -23.65
N GLU A 9 11.04 22.98 -23.46
CA GLU A 9 10.54 23.69 -22.28
C GLU A 9 10.03 22.70 -21.22
N ALA A 10 10.04 23.14 -19.96
CA ALA A 10 9.48 22.37 -18.86
C ALA A 10 8.38 23.14 -18.12
N TYR A 11 7.39 22.41 -17.65
CA TYR A 11 6.18 22.95 -17.07
C TYR A 11 5.83 22.24 -15.76
N LEU A 12 5.29 22.97 -14.80
CA LEU A 12 4.73 22.43 -13.56
C LEU A 12 3.28 22.86 -13.42
N VAL A 13 2.39 21.91 -13.14
CA VAL A 13 1.00 22.18 -12.77
C VAL A 13 0.75 21.58 -11.40
N HIS A 14 0.13 22.36 -10.52
CA HIS A 14 -0.25 21.91 -9.19
C HIS A 14 -1.65 22.40 -8.82
N ALA A 15 -2.22 21.75 -7.81
CA ALA A 15 -3.46 22.16 -7.17
C ALA A 15 -3.18 22.83 -5.81
N TRP A 16 -4.24 23.32 -5.19
CA TRP A 16 -4.17 23.98 -3.89
C TRP A 16 -4.88 23.18 -2.81
N ALA A 17 -4.27 23.10 -1.63
CA ALA A 17 -4.87 22.50 -0.44
C ALA A 17 -5.51 23.58 0.44
N LYS A 18 -6.85 23.55 0.57
CA LYS A 18 -7.60 24.56 1.34
C LYS A 18 -7.14 24.65 2.79
N SER A 19 -6.79 23.51 3.39
CA SER A 19 -6.33 23.42 4.79
C SER A 19 -5.03 24.15 5.07
N ARG A 20 -4.26 24.51 4.04
CA ARG A 20 -2.96 25.21 4.17
C ARG A 20 -2.96 26.59 3.54
N SER A 21 -3.57 26.71 2.36
CA SER A 21 -3.54 27.94 1.53
C SER A 21 -4.83 28.75 1.58
N GLY A 22 -5.93 28.20 2.09
CA GLY A 22 -7.27 28.77 1.94
C GLY A 22 -7.89 28.58 0.55
N ILE A 23 -7.11 28.12 -0.44
CA ILE A 23 -7.53 27.91 -1.83
C ILE A 23 -7.73 26.40 -2.10
N LYS A 24 -8.77 26.05 -2.85
CA LYS A 24 -8.95 24.74 -3.49
C LYS A 24 -9.65 24.92 -4.83
N ASN A 25 -9.86 23.83 -5.56
CA ASN A 25 -10.68 23.81 -6.77
C ASN A 25 -10.10 24.64 -7.94
N ARG A 26 -8.78 24.81 -7.96
CA ARG A 26 -8.04 25.56 -8.98
C ARG A 26 -6.73 24.86 -9.29
N LEU A 27 -6.32 24.93 -10.54
CA LEU A 27 -5.01 24.45 -11.01
C LEU A 27 -4.16 25.64 -11.44
N THR A 28 -2.96 25.74 -10.90
CA THR A 28 -1.97 26.76 -11.26
C THR A 28 -0.84 26.10 -12.02
N GLY A 29 -0.42 26.75 -13.10
CA GLY A 29 0.67 26.32 -13.97
C GLY A 29 1.82 27.31 -13.97
N HIS A 30 3.04 26.78 -14.08
CA HIS A 30 4.28 27.54 -14.18
C HIS A 30 5.14 26.99 -15.31
N ARG A 31 5.97 27.84 -15.91
CA ARG A 31 7.19 27.39 -16.58
C ARG A 31 8.24 27.06 -15.52
N MET A 32 9.04 26.05 -15.81
CA MET A 32 10.08 25.52 -14.95
C MET A 32 11.37 25.40 -15.75
N SER A 33 12.53 25.53 -15.10
CA SER A 33 13.80 25.22 -15.74
C SER A 33 13.82 23.74 -16.20
N PRO A 34 14.49 23.41 -17.33
CA PRO A 34 14.57 22.02 -17.80
C PRO A 34 15.20 21.04 -16.79
N ASP A 35 16.06 21.53 -15.89
CA ASP A 35 16.64 20.73 -14.80
C ASP A 35 15.71 20.54 -13.58
N GLY A 36 14.52 21.17 -13.60
CA GLY A 36 13.48 21.05 -12.60
C GLY A 36 13.76 21.74 -11.26
N ARG A 37 14.73 22.68 -11.22
CA ARG A 37 15.18 23.31 -9.97
C ARG A 37 14.51 24.63 -9.64
N GLU A 38 13.99 25.35 -10.62
CA GLU A 38 13.37 26.66 -10.40
C GLU A 38 12.11 26.88 -11.25
N LEU A 39 11.21 27.70 -10.71
CA LEU A 39 10.07 28.23 -11.47
C LEU A 39 10.52 29.52 -12.18
N LEU A 40 10.11 29.67 -13.43
CA LEU A 40 10.53 30.78 -14.30
C LEU A 40 9.49 31.91 -14.35
N ASP A 41 8.40 31.79 -13.59
CA ASP A 41 7.32 32.76 -13.49
C ASP A 41 6.53 32.62 -12.18
N ASP A 42 5.69 33.62 -11.90
CA ASP A 42 4.79 33.65 -10.74
C ASP A 42 3.60 32.68 -10.85
N GLY A 43 3.43 32.05 -12.01
CA GLY A 43 2.35 31.13 -12.33
C GLY A 43 1.04 31.79 -12.74
N ALA A 44 0.21 31.02 -13.45
CA ALA A 44 -1.12 31.41 -13.89
C ALA A 44 -2.17 30.36 -13.52
N ILE A 45 -3.39 30.79 -13.21
CA ILE A 45 -4.52 29.88 -13.03
C ILE A 45 -4.89 29.32 -14.41
N LEU A 46 -4.61 28.04 -14.64
CA LEU A 46 -4.93 27.35 -15.89
C LEU A 46 -6.40 26.88 -15.91
N VAL A 47 -6.89 26.43 -14.75
CA VAL A 47 -8.27 25.97 -14.57
C VAL A 47 -8.83 26.54 -13.28
N ASP A 48 -9.89 27.34 -13.39
CA ASP A 48 -10.69 27.83 -12.26
C ASP A 48 -12.00 27.04 -12.17
N ALA A 49 -11.98 25.92 -11.45
CA ALA A 49 -13.13 25.02 -11.40
C ALA A 49 -14.29 25.56 -10.53
N ASP A 50 -14.10 26.66 -9.80
CA ASP A 50 -15.21 27.38 -9.16
C ASP A 50 -16.20 27.94 -10.21
N ARG A 51 -15.76 28.10 -11.46
CA ARG A 51 -16.58 28.56 -12.58
C ARG A 51 -17.27 27.43 -13.34
N ILE A 52 -16.99 26.17 -12.99
CA ILE A 52 -17.56 25.00 -13.65
C ILE A 52 -18.69 24.45 -12.76
N PRO A 53 -19.97 24.51 -13.19
CA PRO A 53 -21.09 24.06 -12.38
C PRO A 53 -20.91 22.63 -11.86
N GLY A 54 -21.10 22.45 -10.55
CA GLY A 54 -20.99 21.15 -9.89
C GLY A 54 -19.56 20.68 -9.59
N TRP A 55 -18.52 21.38 -10.06
CA TRP A 55 -17.14 21.00 -9.77
C TRP A 55 -16.66 21.59 -8.44
N PHE A 56 -16.06 20.73 -7.63
CA PHE A 56 -15.44 21.11 -6.37
C PHE A 56 -14.25 20.21 -6.08
N THR A 57 -13.27 20.71 -5.32
CA THR A 57 -12.09 19.92 -4.93
C THR A 57 -11.33 19.35 -6.13
N LEU A 58 -11.18 20.14 -7.20
CA LEU A 58 -10.25 19.82 -8.29
C LEU A 58 -8.81 19.75 -7.77
N GLU A 59 -8.14 18.61 -7.92
CA GLU A 59 -6.80 18.38 -7.38
C GLU A 59 -5.96 17.36 -8.16
N GLY A 60 -4.77 17.05 -7.67
CA GLY A 60 -3.90 15.98 -8.17
C GLY A 60 -3.65 15.96 -9.69
N PRO A 61 -3.30 17.10 -10.34
CA PRO A 61 -3.15 17.19 -11.79
C PRO A 61 -1.96 16.38 -12.31
N LYS A 62 -2.10 15.90 -13.55
CA LYS A 62 -1.02 15.31 -14.36
C LYS A 62 -1.08 15.97 -15.73
N LEU A 63 0.05 16.52 -16.12
CA LEU A 63 0.20 17.27 -17.35
C LEU A 63 0.84 16.36 -18.41
N TYR A 64 0.29 16.39 -19.62
CA TYR A 64 0.75 15.60 -20.76
C TYR A 64 0.79 16.46 -22.03
N ARG A 65 1.64 16.05 -22.98
CA ARG A 65 1.64 16.54 -24.35
C ARG A 65 1.15 15.41 -25.26
N TYR A 66 0.07 15.64 -26.02
CA TYR A 66 -0.45 14.63 -26.95
C TYR A 66 -1.30 15.25 -28.06
N ASP A 67 -1.05 14.82 -29.30
CA ASP A 67 -1.79 15.21 -30.51
C ASP A 67 -1.93 16.73 -30.68
N GLY A 68 -0.85 17.47 -30.39
CA GLY A 68 -0.83 18.93 -30.48
C GLY A 68 -1.55 19.65 -29.33
N TYR A 69 -1.98 18.95 -28.28
CA TYR A 69 -2.60 19.54 -27.09
C TYR A 69 -1.76 19.34 -25.82
N PHE A 70 -1.82 20.32 -24.93
CA PHE A 70 -1.57 20.14 -23.51
C PHE A 70 -2.82 19.53 -22.87
N TRP A 71 -2.63 18.43 -22.14
CA TRP A 71 -3.69 17.75 -21.40
C TRP A 71 -3.42 17.82 -19.91
N ILE A 72 -4.43 18.16 -19.12
CA ILE A 72 -4.39 18.07 -17.66
C ILE A 72 -5.45 17.05 -17.22
N PHE A 73 -5.00 15.92 -16.66
CA PHE A 73 -5.88 14.97 -15.99
C PHE A 73 -5.88 15.30 -14.51
N ALA A 74 -7.03 15.67 -13.96
CA ALA A 74 -7.17 16.03 -12.56
C ALA A 74 -8.53 15.56 -12.01
N PRO A 75 -8.56 14.75 -10.93
CA PRO A 75 -9.81 14.39 -10.28
C PRO A 75 -10.47 15.58 -9.58
N ALA A 76 -11.80 15.50 -9.42
CA ALA A 76 -12.62 16.41 -8.64
C ALA A 76 -13.63 15.62 -7.81
N GLY A 77 -14.34 16.29 -6.91
CA GLY A 77 -15.38 15.69 -6.06
C GLY A 77 -14.88 15.04 -4.77
N GLY A 78 -13.56 14.98 -4.57
CA GLY A 78 -12.92 14.39 -3.40
C GLY A 78 -12.66 12.88 -3.52
N VAL A 79 -11.89 12.34 -2.57
CA VAL A 79 -11.28 11.01 -2.67
C VAL A 79 -12.27 9.85 -2.72
N GLU A 80 -13.37 9.89 -1.95
CA GLU A 80 -14.26 8.73 -1.80
C GLU A 80 -15.35 8.63 -2.88
N THR A 81 -15.85 9.76 -3.37
CA THR A 81 -17.04 9.83 -4.23
C THR A 81 -16.82 10.69 -5.48
N GLY A 82 -15.58 11.07 -5.75
CA GLY A 82 -15.23 11.95 -6.85
C GLY A 82 -15.30 11.31 -8.23
N TRP A 83 -14.73 12.03 -9.19
CA TRP A 83 -14.63 11.63 -10.58
C TRP A 83 -13.32 12.15 -11.18
N GLN A 84 -12.93 11.61 -12.34
CA GLN A 84 -11.78 12.06 -13.10
C GLN A 84 -12.19 13.10 -14.14
N GLY A 85 -11.56 14.27 -14.07
CA GLY A 85 -11.60 15.28 -15.12
C GLY A 85 -10.43 15.15 -16.10
N ALA A 86 -10.66 15.50 -17.35
CA ALA A 86 -9.61 15.81 -18.31
C ALA A 86 -9.85 17.20 -18.89
N PHE A 87 -8.77 17.95 -19.06
CA PHE A 87 -8.77 19.28 -19.62
C PHE A 87 -7.77 19.34 -20.76
N ARG A 88 -8.04 20.11 -21.82
CA ARG A 88 -7.08 20.32 -22.89
C ARG A 88 -7.04 21.74 -23.42
N SER A 89 -5.88 22.13 -23.90
CA SER A 89 -5.63 23.40 -24.60
C SER A 89 -4.52 23.20 -25.63
N ARG A 90 -4.49 24.01 -26.69
CA ARG A 90 -3.35 24.02 -27.63
C ARG A 90 -2.15 24.78 -27.09
N GLU A 91 -2.40 25.73 -26.20
CA GLU A 91 -1.38 26.54 -25.53
C GLU A 91 -1.34 26.20 -24.03
N PHE A 92 -0.15 26.17 -23.44
CA PHE A 92 0.00 25.87 -22.01
C PHE A 92 -0.81 26.81 -21.12
N SER A 93 -0.88 28.10 -21.49
CA SER A 93 -1.63 29.15 -20.80
C SER A 93 -3.15 29.01 -20.88
N GLY A 94 -3.68 28.06 -21.66
CA GLY A 94 -5.11 27.91 -21.90
C GLY A 94 -5.64 28.83 -23.01
N PRO A 95 -6.97 29.06 -23.07
CA PRO A 95 -7.97 28.52 -22.15
C PRO A 95 -8.14 27.01 -22.29
N TYR A 96 -8.38 26.32 -21.17
CA TYR A 96 -8.65 24.88 -21.16
C TYR A 96 -10.15 24.58 -21.26
N GLU A 97 -10.54 23.73 -22.20
CA GLU A 97 -11.84 23.06 -22.17
C GLU A 97 -11.75 21.78 -21.33
N GLY A 98 -12.83 21.37 -20.66
CA GLY A 98 -12.82 20.25 -19.71
C GLY A 98 -14.02 19.32 -19.81
N ARG A 99 -13.81 18.04 -19.51
CA ARG A 99 -14.85 17.01 -19.43
C ARG A 99 -14.62 16.07 -18.25
N VAL A 100 -15.70 15.47 -17.74
CA VAL A 100 -15.62 14.27 -16.89
C VAL A 100 -15.37 13.08 -17.81
N VAL A 101 -14.32 12.30 -17.51
CA VAL A 101 -13.86 11.18 -18.36
C VAL A 101 -13.88 9.82 -17.66
N LEU A 102 -14.09 9.82 -16.34
CA LEU A 102 -14.33 8.60 -15.56
C LEU A 102 -15.12 8.97 -14.30
N ALA A 103 -16.22 8.28 -14.02
CA ALA A 103 -17.02 8.43 -12.80
C ALA A 103 -17.50 7.04 -12.35
N GLN A 104 -17.88 6.89 -11.08
CA GLN A 104 -18.29 5.58 -10.54
C GLN A 104 -19.41 4.92 -11.37
N GLY A 105 -20.41 5.70 -11.77
CA GLY A 105 -21.55 5.21 -12.54
C GLY A 105 -22.31 4.09 -11.82
N SER A 106 -22.50 2.96 -12.51
CA SER A 106 -23.19 1.77 -12.00
C SER A 106 -22.31 0.80 -11.21
N THR A 107 -21.02 1.13 -11.03
CA THR A 107 -19.99 0.20 -10.54
C THR A 107 -19.79 0.29 -9.03
N ASP A 108 -19.23 -0.76 -8.44
CA ASP A 108 -18.80 -0.78 -7.03
C ASP A 108 -17.44 -0.07 -6.80
N VAL A 109 -16.86 0.51 -7.85
CA VAL A 109 -15.58 1.23 -7.79
C VAL A 109 -15.86 2.71 -7.53
N ASN A 110 -16.09 3.03 -6.27
CA ASN A 110 -16.40 4.38 -5.83
C ASN A 110 -15.25 5.35 -6.05
N GLY A 111 -15.61 6.59 -6.40
CA GLY A 111 -14.70 7.72 -6.47
C GLY A 111 -13.41 7.42 -7.25
N PRO A 112 -13.47 7.05 -8.55
CA PRO A 112 -12.25 6.89 -9.35
C PRO A 112 -11.45 8.19 -9.28
N HIS A 113 -10.33 8.13 -8.56
CA HIS A 113 -9.66 9.33 -8.11
C HIS A 113 -8.15 9.20 -8.30
N GLN A 114 -7.54 10.33 -8.68
CA GLN A 114 -6.11 10.43 -8.91
C GLN A 114 -5.61 9.36 -9.91
N GLY A 115 -4.31 9.10 -9.93
CA GLY A 115 -3.68 8.17 -10.86
C GLY A 115 -3.08 8.85 -12.07
N GLY A 116 -3.08 8.21 -13.24
CA GLY A 116 -2.40 8.73 -14.42
C GLY A 116 -2.57 7.87 -15.65
N TRP A 117 -2.58 8.54 -16.81
CA TRP A 117 -2.51 7.91 -18.12
C TRP A 117 -1.09 7.38 -18.37
N VAL A 118 -1.02 6.15 -18.86
CA VAL A 118 0.20 5.47 -19.31
C VAL A 118 -0.02 4.87 -20.70
N ARG A 119 1.02 4.90 -21.54
CA ARG A 119 1.03 4.26 -22.86
C ARG A 119 2.03 3.11 -22.87
N THR A 120 1.63 1.93 -23.35
CA THR A 120 2.52 0.78 -23.49
C THR A 120 3.43 0.93 -24.71
N ALA A 121 4.52 0.16 -24.77
CA ALA A 121 5.38 0.10 -25.95
C ALA A 121 4.65 -0.43 -27.19
N ALA A 122 3.55 -1.15 -27.02
CA ALA A 122 2.67 -1.60 -28.10
C ALA A 122 1.68 -0.50 -28.57
N GLY A 123 1.75 0.70 -27.97
CA GLY A 123 0.92 1.86 -28.32
C GLY A 123 -0.44 1.91 -27.62
N GLU A 124 -0.74 0.97 -26.72
CA GLU A 124 -2.02 0.91 -25.98
C GLU A 124 -2.07 1.97 -24.88
N ASP A 125 -3.21 2.63 -24.73
CA ASP A 125 -3.43 3.60 -23.67
C ASP A 125 -4.17 2.97 -22.48
N TRP A 126 -3.74 3.31 -21.28
CA TRP A 126 -4.31 2.81 -20.04
C TRP A 126 -4.38 3.92 -19.00
N PHE A 127 -5.36 3.84 -18.11
CA PHE A 127 -5.50 4.78 -17.01
C PHE A 127 -5.43 4.05 -15.67
N LEU A 128 -4.46 4.43 -14.86
CA LEU A 128 -4.38 4.04 -13.46
C LEU A 128 -5.21 5.02 -12.64
N HIS A 129 -5.97 4.53 -11.66
CA HIS A 129 -6.61 5.35 -10.63
C HIS A 129 -6.68 4.56 -9.32
N PHE A 130 -7.09 5.18 -8.21
CA PHE A 130 -7.34 4.43 -6.99
C PHE A 130 -8.78 4.55 -6.49
N GLN A 131 -9.18 3.55 -5.71
CA GLN A 131 -10.42 3.48 -4.96
C GLN A 131 -10.12 3.53 -3.45
N ALA A 132 -10.86 4.34 -2.70
CA ALA A 132 -10.83 4.32 -1.24
C ALA A 132 -11.61 3.12 -0.69
N ARG A 133 -10.93 2.23 0.05
CA ARG A 133 -11.45 0.97 0.60
C ARG A 133 -11.32 0.88 2.13
N GLY A 134 -11.49 2.02 2.82
CA GLY A 134 -11.47 2.07 4.28
C GLY A 134 -10.19 1.47 4.87
N ALA A 135 -10.33 0.44 5.71
CA ALA A 135 -9.20 -0.23 6.36
C ALA A 135 -8.21 -0.89 5.40
N TYR A 136 -8.59 -1.15 4.15
CA TYR A 136 -7.65 -1.63 3.13
C TYR A 136 -6.83 -0.50 2.49
N GLY A 137 -7.13 0.75 2.84
CA GLY A 137 -6.47 1.94 2.29
C GLY A 137 -7.00 2.29 0.91
N ARG A 138 -6.09 2.68 0.01
CA ARG A 138 -6.41 3.08 -1.35
C ARG A 138 -5.82 2.06 -2.32
N VAL A 139 -6.69 1.32 -3.00
CA VAL A 139 -6.29 0.25 -3.92
C VAL A 139 -6.25 0.78 -5.35
N VAL A 140 -5.23 0.40 -6.10
CA VAL A 140 -5.03 0.88 -7.48
C VAL A 140 -5.80 -0.02 -8.45
N HIS A 141 -6.51 0.61 -9.36
CA HIS A 141 -7.20 0.01 -10.50
C HIS A 141 -6.47 0.39 -11.79
N LEU A 142 -6.47 -0.53 -12.75
CA LEU A 142 -6.04 -0.29 -14.12
C LEU A 142 -7.29 -0.31 -15.00
N GLN A 143 -7.44 0.68 -15.88
CA GLN A 143 -8.58 0.82 -16.77
C GLN A 143 -8.11 0.89 -18.23
N PRO A 144 -8.77 0.20 -19.17
CA PRO A 144 -8.50 0.40 -20.58
C PRO A 144 -8.84 1.84 -20.96
N MET A 145 -8.06 2.41 -21.87
CA MET A 145 -8.29 3.76 -22.37
C MET A 145 -8.14 3.78 -23.90
N ARG A 146 -9.03 4.50 -24.56
CA ARG A 146 -8.99 4.71 -26.01
C ARG A 146 -9.30 6.17 -26.34
N TRP A 147 -8.86 6.63 -27.50
CA TRP A 147 -9.19 7.96 -28.00
C TRP A 147 -10.38 7.88 -28.96
N THR A 148 -11.35 8.77 -28.84
CA THR A 148 -12.39 8.90 -29.88
C THR A 148 -11.79 9.45 -31.17
N ALA A 149 -12.39 9.17 -32.32
CA ALA A 149 -12.08 9.94 -33.52
C ALA A 149 -12.50 11.41 -33.29
N GLY A 150 -11.67 12.37 -33.65
CA GLY A 150 -12.05 13.78 -33.69
C GLY A 150 -13.20 14.01 -34.68
N ALA A 151 -13.98 15.07 -34.48
CA ALA A 151 -15.16 15.39 -35.30
C ALA A 151 -14.84 15.69 -36.78
N GLY A 152 -13.57 15.67 -37.20
CA GLY A 152 -13.10 15.96 -38.56
C GLY A 152 -12.61 14.77 -39.38
N ALA A 153 -12.62 13.53 -38.88
CA ALA A 153 -11.99 12.39 -39.58
C ALA A 153 -12.69 11.93 -40.89
N GLY A 154 -13.77 12.62 -41.31
CA GLY A 154 -14.55 12.25 -42.50
C GLY A 154 -15.01 13.39 -43.42
N SER A 155 -14.60 14.65 -43.21
CA SER A 155 -14.91 15.71 -44.18
C SER A 155 -13.74 16.67 -44.32
N GLY A 156 -13.29 16.90 -45.56
CA GLY A 156 -12.09 17.66 -45.95
C GLY A 156 -12.17 19.16 -45.70
N SER A 157 -12.62 19.59 -44.51
CA SER A 157 -12.53 20.97 -44.06
C SER A 157 -11.41 21.08 -43.02
N ALA A 158 -10.29 21.67 -43.44
CA ALA A 158 -9.24 22.12 -42.53
C ALA A 158 -9.81 23.25 -41.65
N GLY A 159 -10.35 22.91 -40.48
CA GLY A 159 -10.90 23.92 -39.58
C GLY A 159 -11.72 23.48 -38.35
N SER A 160 -12.00 22.19 -38.10
CA SER A 160 -12.79 21.79 -36.91
C SER A 160 -12.23 20.56 -36.17
N ASP A 161 -11.95 20.73 -34.86
CA ASP A 161 -11.73 19.70 -33.82
C ASP A 161 -11.25 18.31 -34.29
N SER A 162 -9.97 18.23 -34.65
CA SER A 162 -9.30 16.97 -34.98
C SER A 162 -8.96 16.09 -33.76
N GLY A 163 -8.89 16.67 -32.56
CA GLY A 163 -8.50 15.93 -31.35
C GLY A 163 -9.68 15.16 -30.74
N GLY A 164 -9.52 13.85 -30.58
CA GLY A 164 -10.42 13.01 -29.79
C GLY A 164 -10.41 13.32 -28.30
N TRP A 165 -11.39 12.80 -27.56
CA TRP A 165 -11.36 12.74 -26.10
C TRP A 165 -11.03 11.32 -25.63
N PRO A 166 -10.40 11.16 -24.46
CA PRO A 166 -10.18 9.83 -23.91
C PRO A 166 -11.50 9.23 -23.43
N VAL A 167 -11.67 7.94 -23.69
CA VAL A 167 -12.73 7.09 -23.17
C VAL A 167 -12.06 6.06 -22.28
N ILE A 168 -12.38 6.08 -20.99
CA ILE A 168 -11.74 5.25 -19.97
C ILE A 168 -12.74 4.24 -19.43
N GLY A 169 -12.30 3.00 -19.21
CA GLY A 169 -13.16 1.93 -18.73
C GLY A 169 -14.22 1.57 -19.77
N ASP A 170 -15.44 1.31 -19.29
CA ASP A 170 -16.63 1.13 -20.13
C ASP A 170 -17.34 2.47 -20.29
N ASP A 171 -17.00 3.20 -21.35
CA ASP A 171 -17.57 4.51 -21.71
C ASP A 171 -17.64 5.54 -20.57
N GLY A 172 -16.62 5.55 -19.70
CA GLY A 172 -16.51 6.48 -18.57
C GLY A 172 -16.86 5.87 -17.22
N GLU A 173 -17.12 4.57 -17.12
CA GLU A 173 -17.28 3.82 -15.86
C GLU A 173 -16.14 2.81 -15.63
N PRO A 174 -15.61 2.66 -14.39
CA PRO A 174 -14.56 1.68 -14.10
C PRO A 174 -15.00 0.23 -14.32
N VAL A 175 -14.20 -0.56 -15.02
CA VAL A 175 -14.40 -2.01 -15.15
C VAL A 175 -13.60 -2.77 -14.11
N SER A 176 -14.19 -3.86 -13.59
CA SER A 176 -13.55 -4.77 -12.63
C SER A 176 -12.72 -5.87 -13.30
N VAL A 177 -13.02 -6.18 -14.57
CA VAL A 177 -12.32 -7.19 -15.37
C VAL A 177 -12.16 -6.67 -16.80
N HIS A 178 -10.96 -6.82 -17.34
CA HIS A 178 -10.64 -6.48 -18.73
C HIS A 178 -9.49 -7.35 -19.25
N ALA A 179 -9.27 -7.35 -20.56
CA ALA A 179 -8.07 -7.95 -21.14
C ALA A 179 -6.82 -7.22 -20.61
N LYS A 180 -5.78 -7.96 -20.23
CA LYS A 180 -4.52 -7.34 -19.77
C LYS A 180 -3.86 -6.58 -20.92
N PRO A 181 -3.06 -5.53 -20.63
CA PRO A 181 -2.16 -4.93 -21.61
C PRO A 181 -1.29 -5.99 -22.29
N ALA A 182 -0.89 -5.74 -23.54
CA ALA A 182 0.08 -6.57 -24.23
C ALA A 182 1.41 -6.53 -23.45
N ALA A 183 1.76 -7.67 -22.85
CA ALA A 183 2.98 -7.86 -22.10
C ALA A 183 3.93 -8.80 -22.86
N PRO A 184 5.26 -8.72 -22.65
CA PRO A 184 6.20 -9.69 -23.19
C PRO A 184 5.76 -11.13 -22.90
N PRO A 185 5.90 -12.05 -23.88
CA PRO A 185 5.54 -13.45 -23.68
C PRO A 185 6.23 -14.06 -22.46
N GLY A 186 5.49 -14.84 -21.67
CA GLY A 186 6.04 -15.56 -20.52
C GLY A 186 6.20 -14.73 -19.24
N GLN A 187 5.72 -13.49 -19.19
CA GLN A 187 5.75 -12.72 -17.94
C GLN A 187 4.82 -13.34 -16.87
N PRO A 188 5.35 -13.81 -15.73
CA PRO A 188 4.54 -14.42 -14.68
C PRO A 188 3.68 -13.40 -13.95
N VAL A 189 2.54 -13.85 -13.41
CA VAL A 189 1.71 -13.03 -12.53
C VAL A 189 2.34 -13.02 -11.14
N GLU A 190 2.87 -11.87 -10.75
CA GLU A 190 3.50 -11.67 -9.45
C GLU A 190 2.65 -10.75 -8.56
N ALA A 191 2.83 -10.90 -7.25
CA ALA A 191 2.31 -9.99 -6.25
C ALA A 191 3.49 -9.52 -5.38
N PRO A 192 3.39 -8.34 -4.73
CA PRO A 192 4.37 -7.94 -3.73
C PRO A 192 4.58 -9.04 -2.69
N ALA A 193 5.82 -9.21 -2.23
CA ALA A 193 6.14 -10.13 -1.15
C ALA A 193 5.32 -9.78 0.11
N ALA A 194 4.83 -10.80 0.81
CA ALA A 194 4.05 -10.64 2.04
C ALA A 194 4.58 -11.51 3.19
N SER A 195 5.20 -12.66 2.90
CA SER A 195 5.90 -13.51 3.87
C SER A 195 7.39 -13.13 3.97
N ASP A 196 8.02 -13.43 5.10
CA ASP A 196 9.44 -13.20 5.36
C ASP A 196 9.98 -14.16 6.43
N ASP A 197 10.99 -14.96 6.10
CA ASP A 197 11.69 -15.78 7.11
C ASP A 197 12.83 -15.01 7.80
N PHE A 198 13.05 -13.76 7.40
CA PHE A 198 14.10 -12.87 7.89
C PHE A 198 15.52 -13.47 7.76
N PRO A 199 15.93 -13.84 6.54
CA PRO A 199 17.22 -14.51 6.33
C PRO A 199 18.37 -13.64 6.81
N GLY A 200 19.22 -14.21 7.67
CA GLY A 200 20.36 -13.51 8.26
C GLY A 200 20.00 -12.28 9.11
N GLY A 201 18.77 -12.22 9.64
CA GLY A 201 18.32 -11.15 10.53
C GLY A 201 17.71 -9.91 9.86
N TRP A 202 17.67 -9.88 8.52
CA TRP A 202 17.17 -8.75 7.74
C TRP A 202 15.70 -8.91 7.38
N TYR A 203 14.98 -7.80 7.30
CA TYR A 203 13.62 -7.77 6.74
C TYR A 203 13.64 -7.33 5.26
N GLY A 204 12.72 -7.88 4.46
CA GLY A 204 12.59 -7.56 3.04
C GLY A 204 11.90 -6.22 2.75
N LYS A 205 11.82 -5.87 1.46
CA LYS A 205 11.28 -4.58 0.95
C LYS A 205 9.79 -4.35 1.25
N GLN A 206 9.06 -5.40 1.64
CA GLN A 206 7.67 -5.34 2.03
C GLN A 206 7.45 -4.65 3.39
N TRP A 207 8.51 -4.58 4.20
CA TRP A 207 8.48 -3.94 5.51
C TRP A 207 8.87 -2.48 5.47
N GLN A 208 8.23 -1.68 6.33
CA GLN A 208 8.48 -0.25 6.49
C GLN A 208 8.46 0.10 7.97
N TRP A 209 9.29 1.04 8.41
CA TRP A 209 9.14 1.64 9.73
C TRP A 209 8.06 2.72 9.70
N THR A 210 7.33 2.89 10.81
CA THR A 210 6.32 3.95 10.95
C THR A 210 6.92 5.37 10.96
N ALA A 211 8.23 5.49 11.22
CA ALA A 211 9.00 6.73 11.13
C ALA A 211 10.40 6.46 10.58
N ALA A 212 11.22 7.51 10.46
CA ALA A 212 12.62 7.37 10.05
C ALA A 212 13.36 6.39 10.97
N PRO A 213 14.01 5.33 10.43
CA PRO A 213 14.70 4.33 11.22
C PRO A 213 15.80 4.94 12.07
N ARG A 214 15.98 4.43 13.29
CA ARG A 214 17.10 4.80 14.17
C ARG A 214 18.00 3.60 14.47
N PRO A 215 19.31 3.81 14.67
CA PRO A 215 20.20 2.76 15.15
C PRO A 215 19.69 2.10 16.43
N GLY A 216 19.88 0.80 16.54
CA GLY A 216 19.52 0.02 17.74
C GLY A 216 18.07 -0.45 17.81
N TRP A 217 17.19 -0.14 16.85
CA TRP A 217 15.85 -0.76 16.79
C TRP A 217 15.90 -2.25 16.43
N THR A 218 16.90 -2.64 15.64
CA THR A 218 17.25 -4.04 15.36
C THR A 218 18.59 -4.35 15.99
N ALA A 219 18.66 -5.35 16.87
CA ALA A 219 19.91 -5.72 17.53
C ALA A 219 20.79 -6.55 16.58
N GLY A 220 22.10 -6.24 16.51
CA GLY A 220 23.05 -6.88 15.59
C GLY A 220 23.21 -6.18 14.22
N HIS A 221 22.58 -5.03 14.03
CA HIS A 221 22.80 -4.14 12.87
C HIS A 221 23.30 -2.78 13.36
N ALA A 222 24.63 -2.60 13.35
CA ALA A 222 25.26 -1.32 13.65
C ALA A 222 25.02 -0.28 12.54
N ASP A 223 24.84 -0.75 11.31
CA ASP A 223 24.62 0.08 10.13
C ASP A 223 23.18 -0.01 9.64
N TYR A 224 22.64 1.14 9.24
CA TYR A 224 21.29 1.31 8.73
C TYR A 224 20.95 0.22 7.70
N ALA A 225 19.99 -0.63 8.02
CA ALA A 225 19.30 -1.44 7.02
C ALA A 225 18.52 -0.52 6.09
N ARG A 226 19.18 -0.03 5.04
CA ARG A 226 18.49 0.58 3.92
C ARG A 226 17.55 -0.49 3.34
N PRO A 227 16.27 -0.16 3.07
CA PRO A 227 15.33 -1.13 2.54
C PRO A 227 15.88 -1.79 1.27
N GLY A 228 16.11 -3.10 1.31
CA GLY A 228 16.49 -3.88 0.14
C GLY A 228 17.97 -3.90 -0.22
N GLU A 229 18.86 -3.33 0.59
CA GLU A 229 20.26 -3.75 0.59
C GLU A 229 20.29 -5.11 1.31
N GLY A 230 20.53 -6.18 0.56
CA GLY A 230 20.79 -7.50 1.14
C GLY A 230 22.01 -7.47 2.05
N PRO A 231 22.42 -8.60 2.64
CA PRO A 231 23.63 -8.64 3.46
C PRO A 231 24.82 -8.01 2.70
N PRO A 232 25.62 -7.12 3.33
CA PRO A 232 26.84 -6.60 2.71
C PRO A 232 27.71 -7.75 2.20
N THR A 233 28.14 -7.68 0.94
CA THR A 233 29.00 -8.70 0.30
C THR A 233 30.43 -8.71 0.83
N ASP A 234 30.79 -7.70 1.60
CA ASP A 234 32.09 -7.37 2.11
C ASP A 234 32.19 -7.77 3.59
N GLY A 235 33.17 -8.62 3.88
CA GLY A 235 33.32 -9.44 5.09
C GLY A 235 33.58 -8.70 6.42
N HIS A 236 33.04 -7.50 6.64
CA HIS A 236 33.08 -6.87 7.96
C HIS A 236 32.06 -7.54 8.89
N ALA A 237 32.54 -8.52 9.64
CA ALA A 237 31.80 -9.45 10.48
C ALA A 237 31.96 -9.17 11.99
N GLY A 238 31.99 -7.90 12.40
CA GLY A 238 31.85 -7.53 13.80
C GLY A 238 30.37 -7.35 14.14
N ASP A 239 29.81 -8.22 14.97
CA ASP A 239 28.45 -8.19 15.53
C ASP A 239 27.28 -8.68 14.64
N ARG A 240 27.55 -9.60 13.71
CA ARG A 240 26.47 -10.28 12.93
C ARG A 240 25.75 -11.33 13.79
N HIS A 241 24.41 -11.31 13.78
CA HIS A 241 23.60 -12.45 14.21
C HIS A 241 23.68 -13.56 13.15
N ALA A 242 24.26 -14.71 13.49
CA ALA A 242 24.53 -15.82 12.57
C ALA A 242 23.32 -16.78 12.34
N GLY A 243 22.08 -16.29 12.39
CA GLY A 243 20.89 -17.14 12.23
C GLY A 243 19.68 -16.40 11.66
N ASP A 244 18.73 -17.16 11.11
CA ASP A 244 17.46 -16.65 10.60
C ASP A 244 16.57 -16.10 11.72
N GLY A 245 15.80 -15.05 11.41
CA GLY A 245 14.86 -14.41 12.35
C GLY A 245 15.20 -12.94 12.63
N LEU A 246 14.17 -12.09 12.66
CA LEU A 246 14.31 -10.66 12.93
C LEU A 246 14.40 -10.41 14.44
N ARG A 247 15.49 -9.77 14.87
CA ARG A 247 15.67 -9.37 16.27
C ARG A 247 15.37 -7.89 16.47
N LEU A 248 14.27 -7.59 17.15
CA LEU A 248 13.91 -6.24 17.57
C LEU A 248 14.40 -5.96 18.99
N SER A 249 15.00 -4.80 19.22
CA SER A 249 15.31 -4.34 20.57
C SER A 249 14.03 -3.92 21.30
N CYS A 250 13.91 -4.22 22.59
CA CYS A 250 12.85 -3.66 23.42
C CYS A 250 13.13 -2.17 23.65
N VAL A 251 12.63 -1.31 22.75
CA VAL A 251 12.89 0.13 22.82
C VAL A 251 12.18 0.72 24.02
N ARG A 252 12.94 1.38 24.90
CA ARG A 252 12.39 2.07 26.07
C ARG A 252 11.58 3.30 25.66
N THR A 253 10.35 3.41 26.15
CA THR A 253 9.44 4.50 25.78
C THR A 253 8.40 4.75 26.87
N ALA A 254 8.03 6.01 27.07
CA ALA A 254 6.90 6.38 27.93
C ALA A 254 5.54 6.06 27.28
N TYR A 255 5.52 5.84 25.96
CA TYR A 255 4.33 5.62 25.15
C TYR A 255 4.08 4.14 24.84
N ALA A 256 4.63 3.22 25.64
CA ALA A 256 4.46 1.79 25.39
C ALA A 256 2.97 1.38 25.37
N HIS A 257 2.10 2.12 26.04
CA HIS A 257 0.65 1.92 26.07
C HIS A 257 -0.10 2.28 24.77
N ASP A 258 0.56 2.95 23.81
CA ASP A 258 -0.05 3.36 22.55
C ASP A 258 0.88 3.13 21.36
N LEU A 259 0.64 2.03 20.62
CA LEU A 259 1.45 1.68 19.45
C LEU A 259 1.38 2.74 18.32
N ARG A 260 0.33 3.57 18.28
CA ARG A 260 0.19 4.63 17.26
C ARG A 260 1.21 5.75 17.45
N ALA A 261 1.72 5.93 18.67
CA ALA A 261 2.71 6.93 19.00
C ALA A 261 4.17 6.44 18.80
N LEU A 262 4.35 5.15 18.49
CA LEU A 262 5.67 4.55 18.42
C LEU A 262 6.31 4.67 17.03
N PRO A 263 7.56 5.17 16.94
CA PRO A 263 8.29 5.25 15.67
C PRO A 263 8.91 3.91 15.25
N ASN A 264 9.05 2.98 16.19
CA ASN A 264 9.80 1.72 16.06
C ASN A 264 8.87 0.50 15.92
N VAL A 265 7.78 0.65 15.16
CA VAL A 265 6.93 -0.47 14.75
C VAL A 265 7.25 -0.81 13.30
N LEU A 266 7.64 -2.06 13.04
CA LEU A 266 7.93 -2.53 11.68
C LEU A 266 6.64 -3.05 11.06
N VAL A 267 6.14 -2.40 10.02
CA VAL A 267 4.81 -2.61 9.46
C VAL A 267 4.83 -3.11 8.02
N GLN A 268 3.79 -3.82 7.60
CA GLN A 268 3.43 -3.99 6.19
C GLN A 268 1.94 -3.67 5.94
N ARG A 269 1.61 -3.47 4.67
CA ARG A 269 0.24 -3.29 4.18
C ARG A 269 -0.52 -4.62 4.20
N LEU A 270 -1.85 -4.55 4.29
CA LEU A 270 -2.68 -5.75 4.11
C LEU A 270 -2.52 -6.28 2.67
N PRO A 271 -2.16 -7.56 2.47
CA PRO A 271 -1.80 -8.10 1.15
C PRO A 271 -3.03 -8.46 0.30
N ALA A 272 -4.19 -8.64 0.93
CA ALA A 272 -5.43 -9.07 0.28
C ALA A 272 -6.65 -8.67 1.13
N GLU A 273 -7.86 -8.87 0.59
CA GLU A 273 -9.10 -8.65 1.33
C GLU A 273 -9.26 -9.65 2.49
N THR A 274 -8.87 -10.91 2.25
CA THR A 274 -8.87 -11.97 3.26
C THR A 274 -7.53 -12.69 3.25
N PHE A 275 -6.93 -12.87 4.42
CA PHE A 275 -5.61 -13.48 4.56
C PHE A 275 -5.39 -13.93 6.01
N THR A 276 -4.36 -14.75 6.20
CA THR A 276 -3.89 -15.17 7.52
C THR A 276 -2.44 -14.76 7.68
N VAL A 277 -2.10 -14.14 8.81
CA VAL A 277 -0.72 -13.86 9.22
C VAL A 277 -0.34 -14.78 10.37
N GLU A 278 0.84 -15.39 10.30
CA GLU A 278 1.46 -16.13 11.40
C GLU A 278 2.89 -15.68 11.62
N VAL A 279 3.33 -15.69 12.88
CA VAL A 279 4.71 -15.40 13.26
C VAL A 279 5.06 -16.09 14.58
N GLY A 280 6.28 -16.61 14.69
CA GLY A 280 6.85 -17.02 15.97
C GLY A 280 7.45 -15.82 16.70
N VAL A 281 7.27 -15.71 18.01
CA VAL A 281 7.89 -14.69 18.85
C VAL A 281 8.60 -15.32 20.04
N ALA A 282 9.78 -14.82 20.38
CA ALA A 282 10.49 -15.11 21.61
C ALA A 282 10.89 -13.81 22.30
N LEU A 283 10.51 -13.62 23.56
CA LEU A 283 10.89 -12.45 24.36
C LEU A 283 12.09 -12.79 25.24
N HIS A 284 13.16 -12.01 25.09
CA HIS A 284 14.40 -12.12 25.86
C HIS A 284 14.62 -10.82 26.63
N SER A 285 13.93 -10.69 27.76
CA SER A 285 14.02 -9.52 28.63
C SER A 285 13.66 -9.89 30.07
N ASP A 286 14.47 -9.42 31.01
CA ASP A 286 14.18 -9.49 32.45
C ASP A 286 13.47 -8.22 32.95
N GLU A 287 13.23 -7.24 32.07
CA GLU A 287 12.62 -5.96 32.42
C GLU A 287 11.10 -6.11 32.57
N PRO A 288 10.52 -5.82 33.75
CA PRO A 288 9.08 -5.77 33.92
C PRO A 288 8.40 -4.80 32.95
N GLY A 289 7.32 -5.24 32.30
CA GLY A 289 6.59 -4.49 31.29
C GLY A 289 7.25 -4.50 29.90
N ALA A 290 8.41 -5.14 29.71
CA ALA A 290 8.92 -5.41 28.37
C ALA A 290 7.95 -6.31 27.62
N LYS A 291 7.62 -5.92 26.40
CA LYS A 291 6.62 -6.60 25.58
C LYS A 291 6.95 -6.58 24.10
N ALA A 292 6.51 -7.60 23.39
CA ALA A 292 6.66 -7.74 21.96
C ALA A 292 5.53 -8.54 21.35
N GLY A 293 5.12 -8.22 20.13
CA GLY A 293 3.98 -8.89 19.53
C GLY A 293 3.68 -8.53 18.08
N LEU A 294 2.58 -9.11 17.61
CA LEU A 294 1.99 -8.88 16.30
C LEU A 294 0.74 -8.00 16.47
N ALA A 295 0.71 -6.88 15.76
CA ALA A 295 -0.33 -5.87 15.85
C ALA A 295 -1.09 -5.71 14.53
N VAL A 296 -2.34 -5.27 14.62
CA VAL A 296 -3.08 -4.56 13.57
C VAL A 296 -3.19 -3.10 14.00
N LEU A 297 -2.62 -2.20 13.21
CA LEU A 297 -2.51 -0.77 13.48
C LEU A 297 -3.41 0.02 12.55
N GLY A 298 -4.24 0.86 13.17
CA GLY A 298 -5.11 1.87 12.59
C GLY A 298 -5.22 3.05 13.56
N ASP A 299 -6.16 3.96 13.31
CA ASP A 299 -6.60 4.92 14.34
C ASP A 299 -7.06 4.19 15.61
N ALA A 300 -7.66 3.00 15.48
CA ALA A 300 -7.75 1.97 16.52
C ALA A 300 -6.71 0.86 16.25
N PHE A 301 -6.20 0.22 17.30
CA PHE A 301 -5.26 -0.91 17.15
C PHE A 301 -5.59 -2.07 18.08
N SER A 302 -5.10 -3.26 17.73
CA SER A 302 -5.13 -4.46 18.57
C SER A 302 -3.88 -5.29 18.33
N TRP A 303 -3.32 -5.87 19.38
CA TRP A 303 -2.12 -6.70 19.27
C TRP A 303 -2.15 -7.88 20.24
N ILE A 304 -1.50 -8.96 19.83
CA ILE A 304 -1.29 -10.15 20.66
C ILE A 304 0.21 -10.43 20.74
N GLY A 305 0.70 -10.85 21.90
CA GLY A 305 2.13 -11.03 22.10
C GLY A 305 2.50 -11.46 23.51
N LEU A 306 3.78 -11.28 23.82
CA LEU A 306 4.37 -11.63 25.11
C LEU A 306 4.67 -10.36 25.90
N GLU A 307 4.48 -10.43 27.21
CA GLU A 307 4.87 -9.40 28.16
C GLU A 307 5.49 -10.03 29.40
N ARG A 308 6.52 -9.37 29.93
CA ARG A 308 7.09 -9.68 31.24
C ARG A 308 6.28 -9.01 32.33
N ASP A 309 5.71 -9.79 33.24
CA ASP A 309 4.99 -9.24 34.37
C ASP A 309 5.94 -8.75 35.49
N PRO A 310 5.42 -8.04 36.50
CA PRO A 310 6.22 -7.56 37.63
C PRO A 310 6.78 -8.65 38.56
N TYR A 311 6.36 -9.91 38.39
CA TYR A 311 6.72 -11.05 39.24
C TYR A 311 7.66 -12.03 38.53
N ASP A 312 8.34 -11.57 37.49
CA ASP A 312 9.33 -12.35 36.74
C ASP A 312 8.69 -13.48 35.88
N ALA A 313 7.40 -13.42 35.56
CA ALA A 313 6.77 -14.37 34.64
C ALA A 313 6.51 -13.76 33.25
N VAL A 314 6.76 -14.53 32.19
CA VAL A 314 6.31 -14.17 30.84
C VAL A 314 4.88 -14.65 30.62
N ARG A 315 4.02 -13.73 30.16
CA ARG A 315 2.60 -13.96 29.90
C ARG A 315 2.30 -13.67 28.45
N LEU A 316 1.42 -14.46 27.85
CA LEU A 316 0.75 -14.06 26.63
C LEU A 316 -0.34 -13.05 26.98
N VAL A 317 -0.30 -11.89 26.34
CA VAL A 317 -1.27 -10.80 26.50
C VAL A 317 -1.89 -10.44 25.16
N HIS A 318 -3.12 -9.96 25.19
CA HIS A 318 -3.84 -9.43 24.02
C HIS A 318 -4.51 -8.14 24.44
N ARG A 319 -4.18 -7.04 23.76
CA ARG A 319 -4.69 -5.70 24.09
C ARG A 319 -5.18 -4.97 22.88
N TYR A 320 -6.07 -4.01 23.12
CA TYR A 320 -6.65 -3.16 22.09
C TYR A 320 -6.84 -1.72 22.60
N ALA A 321 -6.87 -0.78 21.67
CA ALA A 321 -7.27 0.60 21.91
C ALA A 321 -8.23 1.03 20.79
N GLU A 322 -9.38 1.59 21.16
CA GLU A 322 -10.29 2.24 20.22
C GLU A 322 -9.76 3.63 19.82
N THR A 323 -10.33 4.22 18.77
CA THR A 323 -9.80 5.45 18.16
C THR A 323 -9.52 6.59 19.14
N VAL A 324 -10.40 6.79 20.12
CA VAL A 324 -10.31 7.88 21.09
C VAL A 324 -9.62 7.48 22.40
N ALA A 325 -9.23 6.22 22.56
CA ALA A 325 -8.58 5.77 23.79
C ALA A 325 -7.16 6.34 23.89
N GLU A 326 -6.80 6.81 25.07
CA GLU A 326 -5.43 7.24 25.39
C GLU A 326 -4.51 6.06 25.72
N HIS A 327 -5.06 4.97 26.25
CA HIS A 327 -4.32 3.78 26.69
C HIS A 327 -4.96 2.50 26.15
N GLU A 328 -4.13 1.51 25.84
CA GLU A 328 -4.59 0.15 25.57
C GLU A 328 -5.26 -0.51 26.79
N ARG A 329 -6.17 -1.45 26.53
CA ARG A 329 -6.87 -2.28 27.51
C ARG A 329 -6.76 -3.75 27.14
N ASP A 330 -6.90 -4.63 28.12
CA ASP A 330 -6.91 -6.07 27.87
C ASP A 330 -8.13 -6.46 27.01
N ALA A 331 -7.88 -7.17 25.91
CA ALA A 331 -8.89 -7.77 25.05
C ALA A 331 -9.31 -9.17 25.54
N GLU A 332 -8.46 -9.81 26.36
CA GLU A 332 -8.65 -11.12 26.97
C GLU A 332 -7.74 -11.27 28.20
N HIS A 333 -8.07 -12.20 29.09
CA HIS A 333 -7.22 -12.56 30.22
C HIS A 333 -5.85 -13.08 29.78
N ALA A 334 -4.80 -12.58 30.44
CA ALA A 334 -3.44 -13.01 30.20
C ALA A 334 -3.26 -14.51 30.52
N ARG A 335 -2.48 -15.21 29.69
CA ARG A 335 -2.21 -16.65 29.82
C ARG A 335 -0.73 -16.91 30.11
N PRO A 336 -0.36 -17.96 30.86
CA PRO A 336 1.04 -18.32 31.03
C PRO A 336 1.73 -18.58 29.69
N ALA A 337 2.96 -18.07 29.53
CA ALA A 337 3.86 -18.42 28.43
C ALA A 337 5.28 -18.65 29.00
N PRO A 338 5.47 -19.66 29.86
CA PRO A 338 6.67 -19.80 30.69
C PRO A 338 7.95 -20.01 29.89
N ALA A 339 7.86 -20.52 28.66
CA ALA A 339 9.00 -20.66 27.75
C ALA A 339 9.47 -19.33 27.14
N GLY A 340 8.78 -18.22 27.43
CA GLY A 340 9.06 -16.92 26.81
C GLY A 340 8.84 -16.90 25.29
N ARG A 341 8.02 -17.83 24.78
CA ARG A 341 7.80 -18.08 23.35
C ARG A 341 6.33 -18.30 23.04
N ALA A 342 5.90 -17.88 21.86
CA ALA A 342 4.57 -18.17 21.33
C ALA A 342 4.57 -18.15 19.79
N ARG A 343 3.60 -18.84 19.17
CA ARG A 343 3.19 -18.56 17.79
C ARG A 343 1.93 -17.72 17.82
N LEU A 344 1.92 -16.64 17.06
CA LEU A 344 0.84 -15.67 16.99
C LEU A 344 0.17 -15.77 15.62
N ARG A 345 -1.16 -15.72 15.57
CA ARG A 345 -1.92 -15.74 14.33
C ARG A 345 -2.99 -14.66 14.32
N ILE A 346 -3.14 -14.00 13.18
CA ILE A 346 -4.26 -13.10 12.87
C ILE A 346 -4.95 -13.59 11.61
N ASP A 347 -6.21 -13.94 11.73
CA ASP A 347 -7.09 -14.23 10.59
C ASP A 347 -7.91 -13.00 10.24
N VAL A 348 -7.75 -12.49 9.02
CA VAL A 348 -8.47 -11.33 8.49
C VAL A 348 -9.51 -11.80 7.48
N THR A 349 -10.79 -11.47 7.74
CA THR A 349 -11.90 -11.72 6.83
C THR A 349 -12.42 -10.42 6.21
N SER A 350 -13.34 -10.52 5.24
CA SER A 350 -13.93 -9.37 4.54
C SER A 350 -14.43 -8.30 5.53
N GLY A 351 -14.27 -7.04 5.14
CA GLY A 351 -14.48 -5.88 6.02
C GLY A 351 -13.38 -5.68 7.07
N ALA A 352 -12.18 -6.19 6.81
CA ALA A 352 -10.99 -6.13 7.67
C ALA A 352 -11.26 -6.56 9.12
N ARG A 353 -12.00 -7.66 9.28
CA ARG A 353 -12.33 -8.23 10.59
C ARG A 353 -11.24 -9.17 11.04
N CYS A 354 -10.59 -8.86 12.14
CA CYS A 354 -9.40 -9.56 12.64
C CYS A 354 -9.77 -10.47 13.82
N ARG A 355 -9.35 -11.73 13.74
CA ARG A 355 -9.43 -12.72 14.83
C ARG A 355 -8.02 -13.09 15.26
N PHE A 356 -7.76 -13.00 16.57
CA PHE A 356 -6.46 -13.28 17.14
C PHE A 356 -6.46 -14.67 17.77
N SER A 357 -5.36 -15.40 17.57
CA SER A 357 -5.10 -16.65 18.27
C SER A 357 -3.61 -16.81 18.55
N ALA A 358 -3.28 -17.60 19.55
CA ALA A 358 -1.90 -17.91 19.86
C ALA A 358 -1.73 -19.30 20.46
N ASP A 359 -0.57 -19.88 20.18
CA ASP A 359 -0.07 -21.13 20.74
C ASP A 359 1.16 -20.82 21.61
N THR A 360 1.09 -21.15 22.90
CA THR A 360 2.16 -20.91 23.89
C THR A 360 3.05 -22.14 24.10
N GLY A 361 2.86 -23.22 23.34
CA GLY A 361 3.62 -24.46 23.47
C GLY A 361 3.17 -25.36 24.64
N ASP A 362 1.96 -25.16 25.15
CA ASP A 362 1.34 -25.95 26.22
C ASP A 362 0.67 -27.25 25.74
N GLY A 363 0.74 -27.53 24.43
CA GLY A 363 0.11 -28.68 23.78
C GLY A 363 -1.33 -28.44 23.31
N ALA A 364 -1.94 -27.29 23.61
CA ALA A 364 -3.30 -26.96 23.17
C ALA A 364 -3.35 -26.40 21.73
N GLY A 365 -2.21 -26.09 21.12
CA GLY A 365 -2.12 -25.48 19.79
C GLY A 365 -2.65 -24.04 19.77
N PHE A 366 -3.11 -23.58 18.61
CA PHE A 366 -3.67 -22.23 18.49
C PHE A 366 -5.00 -22.10 19.20
N GLN A 367 -5.04 -21.24 20.21
CA GLN A 367 -6.24 -20.92 20.97
C GLN A 367 -6.69 -19.49 20.68
N PRO A 368 -8.00 -19.25 20.46
CA PRO A 368 -8.53 -17.91 20.21
C PRO A 368 -8.34 -16.99 21.41
N SER A 369 -8.24 -15.69 21.16
CA SER A 369 -8.12 -14.68 22.21
C SER A 369 -8.96 -13.45 21.87
N GLY A 370 -9.82 -13.05 22.81
CA GLY A 370 -10.62 -11.83 22.69
C GLY A 370 -11.72 -11.89 21.62
N ARG A 371 -12.38 -10.75 21.43
CA ARG A 371 -13.44 -10.58 20.42
C ARG A 371 -12.87 -10.27 19.04
N VAL A 372 -13.71 -10.37 18.02
CA VAL A 372 -13.37 -9.91 16.66
C VAL A 372 -13.09 -8.42 16.70
N PHE A 373 -11.90 -8.02 16.26
CA PHE A 373 -11.50 -6.63 16.11
C PHE A 373 -11.82 -6.12 14.70
N ALA A 374 -12.23 -4.87 14.59
CA ALA A 374 -12.47 -4.22 13.31
C ALA A 374 -11.30 -3.29 13.01
N ALA A 375 -10.47 -3.62 12.03
CA ALA A 375 -9.39 -2.73 11.65
C ALA A 375 -9.95 -1.41 11.12
N THR A 376 -9.30 -0.30 11.45
CA THR A 376 -9.65 1.02 10.95
C THR A 376 -8.52 1.54 10.05
N PRO A 377 -8.80 2.48 9.13
CA PRO A 377 -7.74 3.27 8.51
C PRO A 377 -6.82 3.89 9.56
N TRP A 378 -5.61 4.26 9.15
CA TRP A 378 -4.73 5.07 9.97
C TRP A 378 -4.52 6.42 9.27
N ARG A 379 -5.37 7.39 9.60
CA ARG A 379 -5.40 8.70 8.92
C ARG A 379 -5.56 8.54 7.40
N TRP A 380 -4.48 8.74 6.63
CA TRP A 380 -4.46 8.72 5.15
C TRP A 380 -3.98 7.40 4.54
N VAL A 381 -3.67 6.41 5.37
CA VAL A 381 -3.29 5.05 4.93
C VAL A 381 -4.31 4.02 5.42
N GLY A 382 -4.30 2.84 4.82
CA GLY A 382 -5.06 1.70 5.33
C GLY A 382 -4.51 1.21 6.67
N ALA A 383 -5.20 0.26 7.27
CA ALA A 383 -4.67 -0.52 8.38
C ALA A 383 -3.39 -1.24 7.94
N LEU A 384 -2.47 -1.41 8.89
CA LEU A 384 -1.22 -2.12 8.70
C LEU A 384 -1.15 -3.25 9.71
N PHE A 385 -0.46 -4.34 9.41
CA PHE A 385 0.01 -5.21 10.48
C PHE A 385 1.45 -4.83 10.82
N GLY A 386 1.88 -5.10 12.05
CA GLY A 386 3.23 -4.77 12.46
C GLY A 386 3.80 -5.65 13.56
N LEU A 387 5.12 -5.69 13.61
CA LEU A 387 5.93 -6.30 14.65
C LEU A 387 6.53 -5.18 15.50
N PHE A 388 6.53 -5.38 16.81
CA PHE A 388 7.11 -4.40 17.74
C PHE A 388 7.78 -5.08 18.92
N ALA A 389 8.73 -4.38 19.53
CA ALA A 389 9.28 -4.71 20.84
C ALA A 389 9.54 -3.41 21.60
N THR A 390 9.05 -3.32 22.84
CA THR A 390 9.15 -2.12 23.68
C THR A 390 9.37 -2.49 25.12
N ALA A 391 9.93 -1.56 25.88
CA ALA A 391 9.96 -1.61 27.34
C ALA A 391 9.53 -0.26 27.92
N PRO A 392 9.15 -0.21 29.21
CA PRO A 392 8.91 1.05 29.90
C PRO A 392 10.14 1.98 29.88
N ALA A 393 9.89 3.27 30.07
CA ALA A 393 10.96 4.26 30.19
C ALA A 393 11.96 3.87 31.28
N GLY A 394 13.24 4.06 31.01
CA GLY A 394 14.36 3.66 31.87
C GLY A 394 15.69 3.89 31.17
N THR A 395 16.77 3.38 31.76
CA THR A 395 18.13 3.51 31.22
C THR A 395 18.67 2.18 30.73
N GLY A 396 19.62 2.23 29.77
CA GLY A 396 20.29 1.05 29.24
C GLY A 396 19.39 0.12 28.39
N PRO A 397 19.97 -1.00 27.91
CA PRO A 397 19.22 -2.01 27.17
C PRO A 397 18.09 -2.61 28.01
N ALA A 398 16.99 -3.00 27.36
CA ALA A 398 15.83 -3.61 28.01
C ALA A 398 15.50 -5.01 27.44
N GLY A 399 16.49 -5.66 26.84
CA GLY A 399 16.31 -6.94 26.16
C GLY A 399 15.87 -6.82 24.70
N THR A 400 15.50 -7.96 24.11
CA THR A 400 15.17 -8.10 22.69
C THR A 400 14.00 -9.06 22.50
N ALA A 401 13.36 -9.01 21.35
CA ALA A 401 12.44 -10.04 20.88
C ALA A 401 12.89 -10.57 19.52
N VAL A 402 12.77 -11.88 19.32
CA VAL A 402 13.11 -12.55 18.06
C VAL A 402 11.82 -13.01 17.40
N PHE A 403 11.63 -12.60 16.14
CA PHE A 403 10.51 -12.99 15.29
C PHE A 403 11.00 -13.95 14.20
N THR A 404 10.27 -15.05 13.99
CA THR A 404 10.63 -16.09 13.01
C THR A 404 9.43 -16.53 12.20
N ALA A 405 9.68 -17.05 11.00
CA ALA A 405 8.68 -17.66 10.12
C ALA A 405 7.44 -16.76 9.92
N PHE A 406 7.65 -15.49 9.54
CA PHE A 406 6.54 -14.59 9.25
C PHE A 406 5.89 -15.03 7.94
N SER A 407 4.65 -15.50 8.00
CA SER A 407 3.91 -15.91 6.81
C SER A 407 2.62 -15.10 6.67
N ALA A 408 2.35 -14.61 5.47
CA ALA A 408 1.10 -13.96 5.14
C ALA A 408 0.49 -14.67 3.92
N THR A 409 -0.59 -15.42 4.15
CA THR A 409 -1.20 -16.28 3.13
C THR A 409 -2.58 -15.77 2.74
N ASP A 410 -2.77 -15.47 1.45
CA ASP A 410 -4.07 -15.13 0.87
C ASP A 410 -4.97 -16.38 0.78
N ARG A 411 -6.11 -16.33 1.47
CA ARG A 411 -7.05 -17.45 1.56
C ARG A 411 -7.74 -17.77 0.24
N GLU A 412 -7.93 -16.79 -0.64
CA GLU A 412 -8.52 -17.01 -1.96
C GLU A 412 -7.52 -17.60 -2.95
N ARG A 413 -6.28 -17.10 -2.94
CA ARG A 413 -5.21 -17.65 -3.80
C ARG A 413 -4.93 -19.10 -3.46
N SER A 414 -4.89 -19.49 -2.18
CA SER A 414 -4.74 -20.89 -1.76
C SER A 414 -5.89 -21.81 -2.23
N ARG A 415 -7.11 -21.28 -2.37
CA ARG A 415 -8.24 -22.04 -2.93
C ARG A 415 -8.15 -22.19 -4.45
N ARG A 416 -7.69 -21.15 -5.16
CA ARG A 416 -7.50 -21.19 -6.62
C ARG A 416 -6.34 -22.11 -7.01
N THR A 417 -5.24 -22.13 -6.27
CA THR A 417 -4.12 -23.06 -6.52
C THR A 417 -4.49 -24.51 -6.23
N ALA A 418 -5.31 -24.76 -5.20
CA ALA A 418 -5.80 -26.10 -4.86
C ALA A 418 -6.89 -26.64 -5.82
N SER A 419 -7.50 -25.78 -6.65
CA SER A 419 -8.60 -26.15 -7.57
C SER A 419 -8.19 -26.21 -9.04
N THR A 420 -6.91 -26.04 -9.38
CA THR A 420 -6.41 -26.31 -10.74
C THR A 420 -6.57 -27.81 -11.03
N PRO A 421 -7.45 -28.25 -11.96
CA PRO A 421 -7.53 -29.65 -12.33
C PRO A 421 -6.23 -30.05 -13.03
N THR A 422 -5.66 -31.17 -12.63
CA THR A 422 -4.57 -31.82 -13.36
C THR A 422 -5.04 -32.05 -14.80
N ALA A 423 -4.28 -31.57 -15.79
CA ALA A 423 -4.63 -31.73 -17.20
C ALA A 423 -4.89 -33.22 -17.52
N PRO A 424 -5.94 -33.56 -18.29
CA PRO A 424 -6.21 -34.95 -18.64
C PRO A 424 -5.07 -35.47 -19.50
N THR A 425 -4.53 -36.62 -19.10
CA THR A 425 -3.51 -37.36 -19.84
C THR A 425 -4.09 -37.74 -21.20
N ALA A 426 -3.38 -37.37 -22.29
CA ALA A 426 -3.79 -37.69 -23.65
C ALA A 426 -3.87 -39.22 -23.85
N PRO A 427 -4.88 -39.75 -24.58
CA PRO A 427 -4.98 -41.18 -24.84
C PRO A 427 -3.87 -41.64 -25.79
N THR A 428 -3.21 -42.72 -25.40
CA THR A 428 -2.20 -43.43 -26.18
C THR A 428 -2.79 -43.98 -27.48
N ALA A 429 -2.16 -43.68 -28.62
CA ALA A 429 -2.51 -44.23 -29.92
C ALA A 429 -2.23 -45.76 -29.97
N PRO A 430 -3.05 -46.56 -30.68
CA PRO A 430 -2.88 -48.00 -30.74
C PRO A 430 -1.71 -48.37 -31.66
N THR A 431 -0.92 -49.35 -31.20
CA THR A 431 0.24 -49.91 -31.89
C THR A 431 -0.19 -50.74 -33.09
N GLU A 432 0.40 -50.42 -34.24
CA GLU A 432 0.21 -51.11 -35.51
C GLU A 432 0.88 -52.50 -35.46
N LYS A 433 0.09 -53.56 -35.71
CA LYS A 433 0.58 -54.93 -35.87
C LYS A 433 1.03 -55.12 -37.33
N SER A 434 2.34 -55.27 -37.54
CA SER A 434 2.87 -55.93 -38.74
C SER A 434 3.23 -57.39 -38.41
N ARG A 435 2.62 -58.31 -39.15
CA ARG A 435 3.01 -59.73 -39.33
C ARG A 435 3.76 -59.83 -40.67
N PRO A 436 4.61 -60.84 -40.93
CA PRO A 436 4.57 -62.23 -40.44
C PRO A 436 5.55 -62.56 -39.31
#